data_AF-A0A0Q5YZS8-F1
#
_entry.id   AF-A0A0Q5YZS8-F1
#
_cell.length_a   1.000
_cell.length_b   1.000
_cell.length_c   1.000
_cell.angle_alpha   90.00
_cell.angle_beta   90.00
_cell.angle_gamma   90.00
#
_symmetry.space_group_name_H-M   'P 1'
#
loop_
_entity.id
_entity.type
_entity.pdbx_description
1 polymer ?
#
loop_
_entity_poly.entity_id
_entity_poly.type
_entity_poly.pdbx_seq_one_letter_code
_entity_poly.pdbx_strand_id
1 'polypeptide(L)'
;MLLVVYRLRRGGQRQSRTDMANEGMRGDLRLDLYESGWGGRPSFIARLLKPGSSTEELLPQMVGARVLRVREAMLIAGMEQIPRGRKSVERYRQTWVCSPNIIAPDRWPGVPARPGHYTGFDPAEDDIAY
;
A
#
# COMPACT_ATOMS: atom_id res chain seq x y z
N MET A 1 3.48 0.57 14.66
CA MET A 1 3.48 2.05 14.63
C MET A 1 2.09 2.50 14.26
N LEU A 2 1.43 3.32 15.09
CA LEU A 2 0.05 3.75 14.83
C LEU A 2 0.02 4.81 13.72
N LEU A 3 -0.60 4.49 12.59
CA LEU A 3 -0.72 5.38 11.43
C LEU A 3 -2.15 5.37 10.87
N VAL A 4 -2.46 6.39 10.07
CA VAL A 4 -3.58 6.36 9.13
C VAL A 4 -3.06 5.81 7.80
N VAL A 5 -3.73 4.79 7.29
CA VAL A 5 -3.35 4.08 6.08
C VAL A 5 -4.49 4.11 5.07
N TYR A 6 -4.12 4.42 3.84
CA TYR A 6 -5.04 4.55 2.73
C TYR A 6 -4.64 3.63 1.59
N ARG A 7 -5.58 2.88 1.04
CA ARG A 7 -5.34 2.03 -0.13
C ARG A 7 -5.56 2.82 -1.42
N LEU A 8 -4.63 2.73 -2.35
CA LEU A 8 -4.77 3.36 -3.67
C LEU A 8 -5.66 2.56 -4.60
N ARG A 9 -5.74 1.24 -4.40
CA ARG A 9 -6.54 0.32 -5.20
C ARG A 9 -7.47 -0.51 -4.32
N ARG A 10 -8.55 -1.04 -4.88
CA ARG A 10 -9.47 -1.99 -4.24
C ARG A 10 -9.85 -3.03 -5.28
N GLY A 11 -9.46 -4.29 -5.06
CA GLY A 11 -9.64 -5.34 -6.08
C GLY A 11 -8.95 -5.00 -7.41
N GLY A 12 -7.77 -4.39 -7.36
CA GLY A 12 -7.00 -3.95 -8.54
C GLY A 12 -7.45 -2.62 -9.15
N GLN A 13 -8.68 -2.18 -8.88
CA GLN A 13 -9.22 -0.91 -9.39
C GLN A 13 -8.73 0.27 -8.57
N ARG A 14 -8.32 1.34 -9.25
CA ARG A 14 -7.86 2.57 -8.62
C ARG A 14 -9.02 3.30 -7.95
N GLN A 15 -8.79 3.81 -6.75
CA GLN A 15 -9.77 4.62 -6.02
C GLN A 15 -9.64 6.10 -6.36
N SER A 16 -10.74 6.85 -6.28
CA SER A 16 -10.69 8.31 -6.37
C SER A 16 -10.07 8.88 -5.09
N ARG A 17 -9.51 10.11 -5.16
CA ARG A 17 -8.95 10.77 -3.97
C ARG A 17 -9.99 10.99 -2.87
N THR A 18 -11.23 11.27 -3.28
CA THR A 18 -12.36 11.45 -2.36
C THR A 18 -12.69 10.16 -1.64
N ASP A 19 -12.76 9.04 -2.37
CA ASP A 19 -13.02 7.72 -1.78
C ASP A 19 -11.90 7.34 -0.81
N MET A 20 -10.65 7.54 -1.24
CA MET A 20 -9.49 7.28 -0.40
C MET A 20 -9.51 8.09 0.88
N ALA A 21 -9.83 9.38 0.83
CA ALA A 21 -9.91 10.23 2.03
C ALA A 21 -10.95 9.73 3.04
N ASN A 22 -12.06 9.17 2.55
CA ASN A 22 -13.14 8.62 3.38
C ASN A 22 -12.84 7.21 3.90
N GLU A 23 -12.02 6.42 3.20
CA GLU A 23 -11.67 5.04 3.55
C GLU A 23 -10.39 4.91 4.43
N GLY A 24 -9.84 6.02 4.93
CA GLY A 24 -8.63 5.99 5.76
C GLY A 24 -8.77 5.12 7.01
N MET A 25 -7.90 4.13 7.18
CA MET A 25 -7.92 3.20 8.31
C MET A 25 -6.80 3.51 9.30
N ARG A 26 -7.14 3.68 10.57
CA ARG A 26 -6.15 3.88 11.63
C ARG A 26 -5.77 2.56 12.27
N GLY A 27 -4.49 2.21 12.23
CA GLY A 27 -4.01 0.93 12.73
C GLY A 27 -2.51 0.91 13.02
N ASP A 28 -2.08 -0.18 13.65
CA ASP A 28 -0.68 -0.48 13.89
C ASP A 28 -0.06 -1.09 12.64
N LEU A 29 0.70 -0.27 11.91
CA LEU A 29 1.51 -0.73 10.80
C LEU A 29 2.69 -1.56 11.31
N ARG A 30 2.85 -2.75 10.74
CA ARG A 30 4.01 -3.64 10.92
C ARG A 30 4.61 -4.00 9.56
N LEU A 31 5.95 -4.07 9.54
CA LEU A 31 6.75 -4.51 8.41
C LEU A 31 7.61 -5.67 8.89
N ASP A 32 7.26 -6.87 8.48
CA ASP A 32 8.00 -8.07 8.84
C ASP A 32 8.93 -8.42 7.70
N LEU A 33 10.20 -8.68 8.03
CA LEU A 33 11.16 -9.15 7.03
C LEU A 33 10.77 -10.57 6.61
N TYR A 34 10.62 -10.77 5.31
CA TYR A 34 10.37 -12.04 4.68
C TYR A 34 11.53 -12.40 3.76
N GLU A 35 12.33 -13.35 4.21
CA GLU A 35 13.39 -13.97 3.43
C GLU A 35 12.78 -15.11 2.61
N SER A 36 12.66 -14.90 1.30
CA SER A 36 12.11 -15.93 0.41
C SER A 36 13.19 -16.96 0.07
N GLY A 37 13.44 -17.93 0.96
CA GLY A 37 14.25 -19.13 0.68
C GLY A 37 15.63 -18.89 0.03
N TRP A 38 16.22 -19.98 -0.51
CA TRP A 38 17.59 -19.97 -1.04
C TRP A 38 17.74 -19.03 -2.25
N GLY A 39 18.28 -17.82 -2.01
CA GLY A 39 18.71 -16.86 -3.04
C GLY A 39 17.76 -15.70 -3.34
N GLY A 40 16.64 -15.57 -2.62
CA GLY A 40 15.71 -14.46 -2.80
C GLY A 40 16.21 -13.13 -2.25
N ARG A 41 15.86 -12.02 -2.90
CA ARG A 41 16.07 -10.68 -2.30
C ARG A 41 15.18 -10.54 -1.06
N PRO A 42 15.69 -10.03 0.07
CA PRO A 42 14.86 -9.76 1.24
C PRO A 42 13.71 -8.85 0.83
N SER A 43 12.51 -9.19 1.29
CA SER A 43 11.31 -8.41 1.03
C SER A 43 10.53 -8.21 2.32
N PHE A 44 9.58 -7.28 2.35
CA PHE A 44 8.73 -7.10 3.52
C PHE A 44 7.34 -7.69 3.29
N ILE A 45 6.72 -8.12 4.39
CA ILE A 45 5.28 -8.27 4.49
C ILE A 45 4.77 -7.07 5.28
N ALA A 46 3.90 -6.26 4.66
CA ALA A 46 3.25 -5.16 5.35
C ALA A 46 1.87 -5.59 5.84
N ARG A 47 1.61 -5.32 7.12
CA ARG A 47 0.35 -5.61 7.81
C ARG A 47 -0.15 -4.37 8.50
N LEU A 48 -1.45 -4.11 8.38
CA LEU A 48 -2.14 -3.09 9.18
C LEU A 48 -3.02 -3.79 10.20
N LEU A 49 -2.62 -3.72 11.47
CA LEU A 49 -3.34 -4.36 12.56
C LEU A 49 -4.27 -3.38 13.26
N LYS A 50 -5.36 -3.88 13.84
CA LYS A 50 -6.18 -3.09 14.75
C LYS A 50 -5.35 -2.66 15.96
N PRO A 51 -5.46 -1.40 16.43
CA PRO A 51 -4.71 -0.94 17.59
C PRO A 51 -4.90 -1.85 18.80
N GLY A 52 -3.79 -2.31 19.40
CA GLY A 52 -3.81 -3.22 20.54
C GLY A 52 -4.07 -4.70 20.20
N SER A 53 -4.27 -5.05 18.93
CA SER A 53 -4.35 -6.44 18.46
C SER A 53 -3.05 -6.88 17.79
N SER A 54 -2.69 -8.14 17.96
CA SER A 54 -1.55 -8.78 17.29
C SER A 54 -1.94 -9.60 16.06
N THR A 55 -3.24 -9.85 15.87
CA THR A 55 -3.75 -10.80 14.87
C THR A 55 -4.87 -10.26 14.00
N GLU A 56 -5.64 -9.27 14.46
CA GLU A 56 -6.76 -8.70 13.70
C GLU A 56 -6.24 -7.70 12.65
N GLU A 57 -6.30 -8.09 11.38
CA GLU A 57 -5.87 -7.28 10.25
C GLU A 57 -7.01 -6.39 9.74
N LEU A 58 -6.74 -5.09 9.57
CA LEU A 58 -7.69 -4.12 9.01
C LEU A 58 -7.66 -4.12 7.48
N LEU A 59 -6.52 -4.47 6.89
CA LEU A 59 -6.30 -4.57 5.46
C LEU A 59 -5.66 -5.91 5.10
N PRO A 60 -5.93 -6.47 3.91
CA PRO A 60 -5.25 -7.68 3.48
C PRO A 60 -3.73 -7.46 3.42
N GLN A 61 -2.96 -8.48 3.78
CA GLN A 61 -1.50 -8.37 3.79
C GLN A 61 -0.93 -8.00 2.42
N MET A 62 0.14 -7.22 2.45
CA MET A 62 0.91 -6.89 1.25
C MET A 62 2.26 -7.60 1.29
N VAL A 63 2.47 -8.54 0.35
CA VAL A 63 3.74 -9.26 0.21
C VAL A 63 4.66 -8.56 -0.77
N GLY A 64 5.97 -8.79 -0.64
CA GLY A 64 6.96 -8.14 -1.51
C GLY A 64 7.01 -6.63 -1.32
N ALA A 65 6.59 -6.15 -0.14
CA ALA A 65 6.39 -4.75 0.14
C ALA A 65 7.71 -3.97 0.09
N ARG A 66 7.65 -2.79 -0.54
CA ARG A 66 8.74 -1.83 -0.64
C ARG A 66 8.29 -0.51 -0.05
N VAL A 67 9.15 0.08 0.76
CA VAL A 67 8.88 1.34 1.45
C VAL A 67 9.55 2.48 0.69
N LEU A 68 8.77 3.52 0.38
CA LEU A 68 9.23 4.75 -0.25
C LEU A 68 8.82 5.93 0.61
N ARG A 69 9.74 6.82 0.97
CA ARG A 69 9.40 8.03 1.72
C ARG A 69 8.97 9.12 0.73
N VAL A 70 7.82 9.76 0.96
CA VAL A 70 7.30 10.84 0.12
C VAL A 70 6.80 12.00 1.00
N ARG A 71 7.57 13.09 1.05
CA ARG A 71 7.28 14.27 1.87
C ARG A 71 7.00 13.87 3.34
N GLU A 72 5.77 14.10 3.80
CA GLU A 72 5.27 13.85 5.16
C GLU A 72 4.63 12.46 5.31
N ALA A 73 4.59 11.67 4.25
CA ALA A 73 4.00 10.35 4.21
C ALA A 73 5.02 9.27 3.78
N MET A 74 4.59 8.03 3.91
CA MET A 74 5.31 6.85 3.47
C MET A 74 4.41 6.08 2.52
N LEU A 75 4.95 5.67 1.37
CA LEU A 75 4.29 4.76 0.46
C LEU A 75 4.81 3.34 0.70
N ILE A 76 3.89 2.38 0.71
CA ILE A 76 4.23 0.96 0.76
C ILE A 76 3.60 0.32 -0.46
N ALA A 77 4.43 -0.13 -1.40
CA ALA A 77 4.00 -0.75 -2.65
C ALA A 77 4.35 -2.24 -2.66
N GLY A 78 3.46 -3.08 -3.18
CA GLY A 78 3.62 -4.54 -3.17
C GLY A 78 2.40 -5.26 -3.74
N MET A 79 2.24 -6.52 -3.38
CA MET A 79 1.14 -7.37 -3.85
C MET A 79 0.16 -7.67 -2.71
N GLU A 80 -1.06 -7.17 -2.82
CA GLU A 80 -2.18 -7.54 -1.95
C GLU A 80 -2.66 -8.95 -2.32
N GLN A 81 -2.79 -9.83 -1.33
CA GLN A 81 -3.30 -11.19 -1.51
C GLN A 81 -4.70 -11.31 -0.92
N ILE A 82 -5.68 -11.64 -1.75
CA ILE A 82 -7.07 -11.81 -1.34
C ILE A 82 -7.45 -13.30 -1.51
N PRO A 83 -7.69 -14.04 -0.41
CA PRO A 83 -8.19 -15.40 -0.49
C PRO A 83 -9.56 -15.45 -1.18
N ARG A 84 -9.69 -16.28 -2.21
CA ARG A 84 -10.95 -16.61 -2.86
C ARG A 84 -11.23 -18.10 -2.61
N GLY A 85 -12.05 -18.40 -1.61
CA GLY A 85 -12.36 -19.79 -1.24
C GLY A 85 -11.13 -20.57 -0.74
N ARG A 86 -11.19 -21.91 -0.83
CA ARG A 86 -10.19 -22.81 -0.21
C ARG A 86 -8.89 -22.97 -0.98
N LYS A 87 -8.87 -22.67 -2.30
CA LYS A 87 -7.74 -23.03 -3.18
C LYS A 87 -7.23 -21.91 -4.09
N SER A 88 -7.86 -20.74 -4.08
CA SER A 88 -7.42 -19.61 -4.92
C SER A 88 -7.08 -18.38 -4.11
N VAL A 89 -6.04 -17.66 -4.54
CA VAL A 89 -5.63 -16.38 -4.00
C VAL A 89 -5.51 -15.44 -5.18
N GLU A 90 -6.35 -14.40 -5.19
CA GLU A 90 -6.19 -13.30 -6.14
C GLU A 90 -5.06 -12.40 -5.66
N ARG A 91 -4.27 -11.91 -6.62
CA ARG A 91 -3.13 -11.04 -6.35
C ARG A 91 -3.28 -9.76 -7.11
N TYR A 92 -3.26 -8.64 -6.40
CA TYR A 92 -3.38 -7.32 -6.99
C TYR A 92 -2.17 -6.48 -6.63
N ARG A 93 -1.63 -5.73 -7.60
CA ARG A 93 -0.69 -4.66 -7.27
C ARG A 93 -1.42 -3.65 -6.39
N GLN A 94 -0.78 -3.26 -5.30
CA GLN A 94 -1.34 -2.35 -4.32
C GLN A 94 -0.29 -1.35 -3.85
N THR A 95 -0.76 -0.16 -3.50
CA THR A 95 0.05 0.82 -2.79
C THR A 95 -0.75 1.38 -1.62
N TRP A 96 -0.13 1.41 -0.45
CA TRP A 96 -0.66 2.08 0.72
C TRP A 96 0.04 3.42 0.91
N VAL A 97 -0.74 4.47 1.14
CA VAL A 97 -0.23 5.73 1.69
C VAL A 97 -0.38 5.66 3.19
N CYS A 98 0.72 5.79 3.91
CA CYS A 98 0.79 5.72 5.36
C CYS A 98 1.24 7.08 5.90
N SER A 99 0.47 7.64 6.83
CA SER A 99 0.73 8.96 7.40
C SER A 99 0.44 8.98 8.90
N PRO A 100 1.20 9.77 9.70
CA PRO A 100 0.89 9.96 11.11
C PRO A 100 -0.46 10.67 11.32
N ASN A 101 -0.88 11.49 10.35
CA ASN A 101 -2.09 12.31 10.39
C ASN A 101 -3.02 12.01 9.22
N ILE A 102 -4.30 12.37 9.36
CA ILE A 102 -5.25 12.35 8.26
C ILE A 102 -4.77 13.29 7.15
N ILE A 103 -4.76 12.82 5.91
CA ILE A 103 -4.37 13.60 4.74
C ILE A 103 -5.61 14.22 4.10
N ALA A 104 -5.64 15.55 4.04
CA ALA A 104 -6.71 16.27 3.34
C ALA A 104 -6.65 16.00 1.81
N PRO A 105 -7.80 15.98 1.10
CA PRO A 105 -7.88 15.67 -0.34
C PRO A 105 -6.92 16.46 -1.26
N ASP A 106 -6.60 17.70 -0.90
CA ASP A 106 -5.67 18.61 -1.58
C ASP A 106 -4.20 18.34 -1.25
N ARG A 107 -3.92 17.67 -0.13
CA ARG A 107 -2.57 17.40 0.38
C ARG A 107 -2.05 16.00 0.06
N TRP A 108 -2.79 15.23 -0.74
CA TRP A 108 -2.35 13.89 -1.12
C TRP A 108 -0.98 13.94 -1.78
N PRO A 109 -0.06 13.05 -1.37
CA PRO A 109 1.28 13.03 -1.92
C PRO A 109 1.20 12.83 -3.43
N GLY A 110 1.48 13.90 -4.18
CA GLY A 110 1.94 13.78 -5.56
C GLY A 110 3.39 13.29 -5.51
N VAL A 111 3.76 12.37 -6.41
CA VAL A 111 5.18 12.06 -6.62
C VAL A 111 5.84 13.36 -7.13
N PRO A 112 7.02 13.76 -6.62
CA PRO A 112 7.76 14.87 -7.22
C PRO A 112 8.00 14.55 -8.70
N ALA A 113 7.59 15.45 -9.58
CA ALA A 113 7.86 15.32 -11.00
C ALA A 113 9.38 15.20 -11.19
N ARG A 114 9.86 14.08 -11.75
CA ARG A 114 11.16 14.11 -12.40
C ARG A 114 11.03 15.04 -13.61
N PRO A 115 12.02 15.91 -13.91
CA PRO A 115 12.04 16.58 -15.19
C PRO A 115 12.05 15.51 -16.29
N GLY A 116 10.97 15.42 -17.08
CA GLY A 116 10.87 14.51 -18.22
C GLY A 116 10.24 13.13 -18.01
N HIS A 117 9.77 12.76 -16.81
CA HIS A 117 9.02 11.50 -16.61
C HIS A 117 7.88 11.70 -15.60
N TYR A 118 6.66 11.47 -16.07
CA TYR A 118 5.42 11.76 -15.35
C TYR A 118 4.93 10.57 -14.53
N THR A 119 5.72 10.01 -13.60
CA THR A 119 5.20 8.95 -12.72
C THR A 119 4.42 9.53 -11.53
N GLY A 120 3.42 10.38 -11.81
CA GLY A 120 2.29 10.55 -10.92
C GLY A 120 1.65 9.18 -10.68
N PHE A 121 0.72 9.00 -9.77
CA PHE A 121 -0.69 9.13 -10.15
C PHE A 121 -0.97 9.38 -11.67
N ASP A 122 -0.33 8.68 -12.60
CA ASP A 122 -0.63 8.73 -14.03
C ASP A 122 -1.76 7.71 -14.30
N PRO A 123 -2.92 8.14 -14.82
CA PRO A 123 -4.00 7.24 -15.22
C PRO A 123 -3.62 6.28 -16.36
N ALA A 124 -2.53 6.53 -17.09
CA ALA A 124 -2.22 5.85 -18.35
C ALA A 124 -0.93 5.00 -18.37
N GLU A 125 0.04 5.20 -17.47
CA GLU A 125 1.37 4.56 -17.60
C GLU A 125 1.57 3.24 -16.82
N ASP A 126 0.69 2.89 -15.88
CA ASP A 126 0.87 1.69 -15.03
C ASP A 126 0.45 0.36 -15.71
N ASP A 127 -0.03 0.42 -16.95
CA ASP A 127 -0.30 -0.74 -17.83
C ASP A 127 0.92 -1.16 -18.66
N ILE A 128 2.06 -0.48 -18.52
CA ILE A 128 3.28 -0.88 -19.23
C ILE A 128 3.98 -2.01 -18.47
N ALA A 129 3.80 -3.19 -19.07
CA ALA A 129 4.49 -4.46 -18.89
C ALA A 129 5.89 -4.41 -18.24
N TYR A 130 6.11 -5.36 -17.33
CA TYR A 130 7.40 -6.05 -17.19
C TYR A 130 7.20 -7.49 -17.64
#